data_AF-A0A1G1T7C8-F1
#
_entry.id   AF-A0A1G1T7C8-F1
#
_cell.length_a   1.000
_cell.length_b   1.000
_cell.length_c   1.000
_cell.angle_alpha   90.00
_cell.angle_beta   90.00
_cell.angle_gamma   90.00
#
_symmetry.space_group_name_H-M   'P 1'
#
loop_
_entity.id
_entity.type
_entity.pdbx_description
1 polymer ?
#
loop_
_entity_poly.entity_id
_entity_poly.type
_entity_poly.pdbx_seq_one_letter_code
_entity_poly.pdbx_strand_id
1 'polypeptide(L)'
;MNAVTSYDPEVDILSKLFVRSPRAYSQEEARLFALALNSLTRNSQQATFQLAFSDIIPGGNEDGQQYAKLVVATKRLMQAIKFQTFQEGNNIREYLLLFSTLGMNADTGLITGKSLYPTILGN
;
A
#
# COMPACT_ATOMS: atom_id res chain seq x y z
N MET A 1 -30.91 19.41 -8.36
CA MET A 1 -30.35 18.29 -7.58
C MET A 1 -28.88 18.58 -7.38
N ASN A 2 -28.48 18.99 -6.18
CA ASN A 2 -27.06 19.23 -5.88
C ASN A 2 -26.39 17.86 -5.77
N ALA A 3 -25.43 17.57 -6.63
CA ALA A 3 -24.58 16.41 -6.47
C ALA A 3 -23.82 16.61 -5.15
N VAL A 4 -24.27 15.92 -4.11
CA VAL A 4 -23.49 15.75 -2.89
C VAL A 4 -22.31 14.90 -3.33
N THR A 5 -21.20 15.53 -3.68
CA THR A 5 -19.91 14.84 -3.76
C THR A 5 -19.67 14.31 -2.37
N SER A 6 -19.93 13.01 -2.17
CA SER A 6 -19.61 12.31 -0.94
C SER A 6 -18.14 12.59 -0.66
N TYR A 7 -17.86 13.41 0.36
CA TYR A 7 -16.50 13.64 0.80
C TYR A 7 -16.01 12.31 1.32
N ASP A 8 -15.19 11.66 0.52
CA ASP A 8 -14.54 10.43 0.89
C ASP A 8 -13.15 10.79 1.45
N PRO A 9 -12.99 10.85 2.78
CA PRO A 9 -11.70 11.17 3.40
C PRO A 9 -10.60 10.18 2.95
N GLU A 10 -10.98 9.00 2.47
CA GLU A 10 -10.09 7.93 2.03
C GLU A 10 -9.46 8.26 0.68
N VAL A 11 -10.30 8.65 -0.29
CA VAL A 11 -9.83 9.13 -1.59
C VAL A 11 -8.98 10.38 -1.40
N ASP A 12 -9.34 11.28 -0.49
CA ASP A 12 -8.54 12.48 -0.22
C ASP A 12 -7.16 12.15 0.40
N ILE A 13 -7.09 11.22 1.35
CA ILE A 13 -5.82 10.76 1.96
C ILE A 13 -4.95 10.03 0.93
N LEU A 14 -5.51 9.06 0.19
CA LEU A 14 -4.78 8.32 -0.85
C LEU A 14 -4.32 9.26 -1.97
N SER A 15 -5.17 10.19 -2.41
CA SER A 15 -4.80 11.20 -3.42
C SER A 15 -3.65 12.07 -2.92
N LYS A 16 -3.70 12.54 -1.67
CA LYS A 16 -2.61 13.34 -1.09
C LYS A 16 -1.32 12.52 -0.96
N LEU A 17 -1.40 11.24 -0.61
CA LEU A 17 -0.23 10.36 -0.55
C LEU A 17 0.38 10.11 -1.93
N PHE A 18 -0.40 9.78 -2.95
CA PHE A 18 0.14 9.42 -4.27
C PHE A 18 0.50 10.63 -5.13
N VAL A 19 -0.23 11.74 -5.01
CA VAL A 19 0.02 12.95 -5.81
C VAL A 19 1.06 13.86 -5.16
N ARG A 20 1.15 13.89 -3.82
CA ARG A 20 2.00 14.85 -3.09
C ARG A 20 3.12 14.21 -2.27
N SER A 21 3.21 12.88 -2.19
CA SER A 21 4.40 12.27 -1.58
C SER A 21 5.61 12.46 -2.51
N PRO A 22 6.74 12.96 -2.00
CA PRO A 22 7.99 13.03 -2.76
C PRO A 22 8.61 11.64 -3.02
N ARG A 23 7.97 10.56 -2.55
CA ARG A 23 8.46 9.20 -2.66
C ARG A 23 8.07 8.60 -4.00
N ALA A 24 9.03 8.51 -4.92
CA ALA A 24 8.88 7.70 -6.13
C ALA A 24 8.88 6.20 -5.75
N TYR A 25 7.74 5.53 -5.96
CA TYR A 25 7.63 4.08 -5.83
C TYR A 25 8.30 3.39 -7.02
N SER A 26 9.03 2.31 -6.76
CA SER A 26 9.44 1.39 -7.83
C SER A 26 8.21 0.66 -8.42
N GLN A 27 8.38 0.04 -9.59
CA GLN A 27 7.30 -0.71 -10.25
C GLN A 27 6.81 -1.85 -9.34
N GLU A 28 7.73 -2.53 -8.65
CA GLU A 28 7.45 -3.60 -7.71
C GLU A 28 6.71 -3.11 -6.47
N GLU A 29 7.11 -1.97 -5.91
CA GLU A 29 6.41 -1.33 -4.78
C GLU A 29 4.98 -0.95 -5.16
N ALA A 30 4.80 -0.27 -6.30
CA ALA A 30 3.49 0.17 -6.75
C ALA A 30 2.56 -1.02 -7.05
N ARG A 31 3.09 -2.08 -7.67
CA ARG A 31 2.32 -3.28 -7.99
C ARG A 31 1.96 -4.09 -6.75
N LEU A 32 2.89 -4.29 -5.83
CA LEU A 32 2.60 -4.92 -4.53
C LEU A 32 1.52 -4.14 -3.77
N PHE A 33 1.64 -2.82 -3.71
CA PHE A 33 0.64 -1.97 -3.06
C PHE A 33 -0.74 -2.09 -3.71
N ALA A 34 -0.83 -1.98 -5.04
CA ALA A 34 -2.10 -2.06 -5.76
C ALA A 34 -2.79 -3.42 -5.59
N LEU A 35 -2.03 -4.51 -5.64
CA LEU A 35 -2.56 -5.87 -5.44
C LEU A 35 -3.00 -6.09 -3.99
N ALA A 36 -2.25 -5.57 -3.02
CA ALA A 36 -2.64 -5.63 -1.61
C ALA A 36 -3.95 -4.87 -1.37
N LEU A 37 -4.08 -3.66 -1.94
CA LEU A 37 -5.31 -2.87 -1.86
C LEU A 37 -6.50 -3.62 -2.47
N ASN A 38 -6.34 -4.19 -3.68
CA ASN A 38 -7.39 -4.98 -4.33
C ASN A 38 -7.75 -6.27 -3.56
N SER A 39 -6.79 -6.91 -2.90
CA SER A 39 -7.07 -8.08 -2.06
C SER A 39 -7.89 -7.70 -0.82
N LEU A 40 -7.64 -6.51 -0.26
CA LEU A 40 -8.33 -6.02 0.93
C LEU A 40 -9.74 -5.51 0.61
N THR A 41 -9.97 -4.88 -0.56
CA THR A 41 -11.32 -4.44 -0.98
C THR A 41 -12.24 -5.60 -1.31
N ARG A 42 -11.71 -6.71 -1.85
CA ARG A 42 -12.51 -7.91 -2.15
C ARG A 42 -12.95 -8.66 -0.90
N ASN A 43 -12.16 -8.57 0.16
CA ASN A 43 -12.39 -9.25 1.43
C ASN A 43 -12.60 -8.21 2.53
N SER A 44 -13.63 -7.37 2.42
CA SER A 44 -13.89 -6.21 3.30
C SER A 44 -13.95 -6.52 4.80
N GLN A 45 -14.10 -7.80 5.18
CA GLN A 45 -14.04 -8.26 6.59
C GLN A 45 -12.63 -8.63 7.07
N GLN A 46 -11.66 -8.79 6.17
CA GLN A 46 -10.29 -9.19 6.47
C GLN A 46 -9.32 -8.05 6.19
N ALA A 47 -8.71 -7.52 7.25
CA ALA A 47 -7.62 -6.56 7.18
C ALA A 47 -6.30 -7.16 6.65
N THR A 48 -6.31 -8.42 6.23
CA THR A 48 -5.14 -9.20 5.86
C THR A 48 -5.18 -9.60 4.40
N PHE A 49 -4.02 -9.62 3.76
CA PHE A 49 -3.88 -10.10 2.39
C PHE A 49 -2.76 -11.13 2.28
N GLN A 50 -2.83 -11.91 1.20
CA GLN A 50 -1.83 -12.86 0.78
C GLN A 50 -1.68 -12.77 -0.73
N LEU A 51 -0.45 -12.59 -1.21
CA LEU A 51 -0.11 -12.41 -2.62
C LEU A 51 1.05 -13.31 -2.99
N ALA A 52 1.04 -13.89 -4.19
CA ALA A 52 2.19 -14.65 -4.67
C ALA A 52 3.26 -13.72 -5.26
N PHE A 53 4.53 -14.13 -5.16
CA PHE A 53 5.64 -13.38 -5.76
C PHE A 53 5.44 -13.20 -7.28
N SER A 54 4.88 -14.20 -7.94
CA SER A 54 4.55 -14.21 -9.37
C SER A 54 3.52 -13.15 -9.77
N ASP A 55 2.62 -12.78 -8.86
CA ASP A 55 1.58 -11.78 -9.14
C ASP A 55 2.19 -10.38 -9.23
N ILE A 56 3.29 -10.15 -8.51
CA ILE A 56 4.00 -8.87 -8.40
C ILE A 56 5.09 -8.77 -9.48
N ILE A 57 5.88 -9.82 -9.65
CA ILE A 57 6.95 -9.89 -10.64
C ILE A 57 6.69 -11.12 -11.52
N PRO A 58 5.98 -10.96 -12.66
CA PRO A 58 5.72 -12.06 -13.59
C PRO A 58 7.02 -12.44 -14.30
N GLY A 59 7.21 -13.74 -14.58
CA GLY A 59 8.43 -14.27 -15.19
C GLY A 59 9.26 -15.19 -14.27
N GLY A 60 8.89 -15.32 -12.99
CA GLY A 60 9.55 -16.25 -12.07
C GLY A 60 10.83 -15.70 -11.45
N ASN A 61 11.54 -16.57 -10.72
CA ASN A 61 12.74 -16.22 -9.96
C ASN A 61 14.01 -16.42 -10.81
N GLU A 62 14.14 -15.70 -11.92
CA GLU A 62 15.40 -15.65 -12.66
C GLU A 62 16.51 -15.14 -11.70
N ASP A 63 17.49 -16.01 -11.44
CA ASP A 63 18.70 -15.76 -10.66
C ASP A 63 18.52 -15.23 -9.23
N GLY A 64 17.41 -15.53 -8.55
CA GLY A 64 17.18 -15.05 -7.18
C GLY A 64 16.81 -13.55 -7.10
N GLN A 65 16.72 -12.86 -8.24
CA GLN A 65 16.48 -11.42 -8.28
C GLN A 65 15.05 -11.06 -7.87
N GLN A 66 14.09 -11.95 -8.11
CA GLN A 66 12.70 -11.73 -7.73
C GLN A 66 12.58 -11.55 -6.21
N TYR A 67 13.19 -12.44 -5.43
CA TYR A 67 13.18 -12.35 -3.97
C TYR A 67 13.86 -11.07 -3.48
N ALA A 68 15.04 -10.74 -4.02
CA ALA A 68 15.78 -9.54 -3.62
C ALA A 68 14.98 -8.25 -3.88
N LYS A 69 14.32 -8.15 -5.05
CA LYS A 69 13.46 -7.00 -5.40
C LYS A 69 12.25 -6.91 -4.45
N LEU A 70 11.61 -8.03 -4.13
CA LEU A 70 10.48 -8.06 -3.22
C LEU A 70 10.88 -7.73 -1.77
N VAL A 71 12.09 -8.09 -1.35
CA VAL A 71 12.65 -7.68 -0.05
C VAL A 71 12.79 -6.17 0.04
N VAL A 72 13.33 -5.54 -1.00
CA VAL A 72 13.47 -4.09 -1.04
C VAL A 72 12.09 -3.43 -1.05
N ALA A 73 11.18 -3.90 -1.90
CA ALA A 73 9.82 -3.35 -2.01
C ALA A 73 9.06 -3.45 -0.68
N THR A 74 9.08 -4.62 -0.04
CA THR A 74 8.44 -4.86 1.27
C THR A 74 9.00 -3.94 2.35
N LYS A 75 10.33 -3.85 2.48
CA LYS A 75 10.97 -2.96 3.46
C LYS A 75 10.61 -1.50 3.22
N ARG A 76 10.56 -1.08 1.95
CA ARG A 76 10.21 0.30 1.59
C ARG A 76 8.75 0.60 1.90
N LEU A 77 7.81 -0.27 1.53
CA LEU A 77 6.39 -0.10 1.85
C LEU A 77 6.09 -0.08 3.36
N MET A 78 6.93 -0.71 4.18
CA MET A 78 6.85 -0.62 5.64
C MET A 78 7.41 0.68 6.23
N GLN A 79 8.09 1.52 5.44
CA GLN A 79 8.54 2.83 5.91
C GLN A 79 7.40 3.83 5.89
N ALA A 80 7.29 4.62 6.96
CA ALA A 80 6.30 5.68 7.05
C ALA A 80 6.45 6.68 5.89
N ILE A 81 5.34 6.97 5.23
CA ILE A 81 5.26 8.00 4.20
C ILE A 81 5.09 9.32 4.92
N LYS A 82 6.07 10.20 4.73
CA LYS A 82 6.00 11.58 5.20
C LYS A 82 5.26 12.42 4.17
N PHE A 83 4.26 13.17 4.63
CA PHE A 83 3.57 14.15 3.79
C PHE A 83 3.32 15.44 4.56
N GLN A 84 3.16 16.53 3.83
CA GLN A 84 2.78 17.82 4.38
C GLN A 84 1.29 18.05 4.13
N THR A 85 0.58 18.39 5.19
CA THR A 85 -0.82 18.78 5.14
C THR A 85 -0.99 20.18 5.71
N PHE A 86 -2.05 20.86 5.29
CA PHE A 86 -2.44 22.14 5.87
C PHE A 86 -3.65 21.89 6.75
N GLN A 87 -3.48 22.08 8.07
CA GLN A 87 -4.55 22.03 9.06
C GLN A 87 -4.55 23.33 9.84
N GLU A 88 -5.72 23.96 9.98
CA GLU A 88 -5.92 25.18 10.76
C GLU A 88 -4.93 26.32 10.43
N GLY A 89 -4.57 26.48 9.15
CA GLY A 89 -3.65 27.53 8.70
C GLY A 89 -2.17 27.24 8.96
N ASN A 90 -1.82 26.09 9.53
CA ASN A 90 -0.45 25.66 9.76
C ASN A 90 -0.04 24.51 8.83
N ASN A 91 1.23 24.52 8.40
CA ASN A 91 1.82 23.42 7.65
C ASN A 91 2.28 22.34 8.64
N ILE A 92 1.56 21.22 8.68
CA ILE A 92 1.83 20.09 9.58
C ILE A 92 2.49 18.96 8.78
N ARG A 93 3.51 18.34 9.39
CA ARG A 93 4.16 17.13 8.85
C ARG A 93 3.53 15.91 9.49
N GLU A 94 2.89 15.09 8.68
CA GLU A 94 2.28 13.84 9.10
C GLU A 94 3.04 12.64 8.54
N TYR A 95 2.86 11.50 9.22
CA TYR A 95 3.46 10.22 8.87
C TYR A 95 2.37 9.17 8.78
N LEU A 96 2.35 8.44 7.66
CA LEU A 96 1.39 7.36 7.45
C LEU A 96 2.11 6.03 7.23
N LEU A 97 1.64 4.98 7.90
CA LEU A 97 2.06 3.61 7.64
C LEU A 97 0.96 2.89 6.86
N LEU A 98 1.28 2.41 5.65
CA LEU A 98 0.30 1.70 4.83
C LEU A 98 -0.09 0.34 5.41
N PHE A 99 0.88 -0.34 6.03
CA PHE A 99 0.70 -1.67 6.58
C PHE A 99 1.19 -1.72 8.03
N SER A 100 0.47 -2.45 8.89
CA SER A 100 0.90 -2.78 10.25
C SER A 100 1.92 -3.91 10.23
N THR A 101 1.71 -4.88 9.35
CA THR A 101 2.62 -6.00 9.12
C THR A 101 2.75 -6.23 7.62
N LEU A 102 3.96 -6.55 7.19
CA LEU A 102 4.26 -7.03 5.84
C LEU A 102 5.42 -8.01 5.95
N GLY A 103 5.16 -9.26 5.63
CA GLY A 103 6.09 -10.37 5.72
C GLY A 103 6.17 -11.12 4.40
N MET A 104 7.26 -11.84 4.22
CA MET A 104 7.46 -12.70 3.05
C MET A 104 7.91 -14.07 3.53
N ASN A 105 7.50 -15.10 2.81
CA ASN A 105 7.93 -16.46 3.00
C ASN A 105 8.62 -16.94 1.71
N ALA A 106 9.93 -17.16 1.80
CA ALA A 106 10.74 -17.59 0.66
C ALA A 106 10.41 -19.02 0.21
N ASP A 107 10.05 -19.90 1.15
CA ASP A 107 9.74 -21.31 0.87
C ASP A 107 8.40 -21.46 0.13
N THR A 108 7.43 -20.60 0.45
CA THR A 108 6.10 -20.64 -0.18
C THR A 108 5.91 -19.64 -1.31
N GLY A 109 6.84 -18.68 -1.47
CA GLY A 109 6.73 -17.65 -2.50
C GLY A 109 5.58 -16.65 -2.25
N LEU A 110 5.26 -16.40 -0.98
CA LEU A 110 4.10 -15.59 -0.59
C LEU A 110 4.51 -14.33 0.17
N ILE A 111 3.81 -13.23 -0.10
CA ILE A 111 3.81 -12.02 0.71
C ILE A 111 2.50 -11.96 1.48
N THR A 112 2.58 -11.78 2.79
CA THR A 112 1.42 -11.59 3.65
C THR A 112 1.50 -10.26 4.36
N GLY A 113 0.36 -9.62 4.60
CA GLY A 113 0.36 -8.35 5.29
C GLY A 113 -0.98 -7.99 5.90
N LYS A 114 -0.96 -7.01 6.79
CA LYS A 114 -2.15 -6.45 7.43
C LYS A 114 -2.19 -4.95 7.23
N SER A 115 -3.30 -4.44 6.69
CA SER A 115 -3.53 -3.00 6.58
C SER A 115 -3.83 -2.39 7.95
N LEU A 116 -3.27 -1.20 8.22
CA LEU A 116 -3.65 -0.37 9.38
C LEU A 116 -5.01 0.30 9.19
N TYR A 117 -5.55 0.22 7.99
CA TYR A 117 -6.74 0.93 7.57
C TYR A 117 -7.78 -0.04 6.99
N PRO A 118 -8.37 -0.92 7.81
CA PRO A 118 -9.39 -1.87 7.35
C PRO A 118 -10.72 -1.16 7.02
N THR A 119 -11.03 -0.07 7.73
CA THR A 119 -12.24 0.73 7.51
C THR A 119 -12.17 1.57 6.22
N ILE A 120 -10.97 1.74 5.65
CA ILE A 120 -10.71 2.50 4.41
C ILE A 120 -11.18 1.73 3.14
N LEU A 121 -11.74 0.53 3.30
CA LEU A 121 -12.02 -0.39 2.19
C LEU A 121 -13.38 -1.09 2.33
N GLY A 122 -14.25 -0.58 3.20
CA GLY A 122 -15.55 -1.17 3.50
C GLY A 122 -16.62 -0.14 3.79
N ASN A 123 -17.29 0.32 2.73
CA ASN A 123 -18.71 0.66 2.73
C ASN A 123 -19.34 0.12 1.45
#